data_AF-A0A963B162-F1
#
_entry.id   AF-A0A963B162-F1
#
_cell.length_a   1.000
_cell.length_b   1.000
_cell.length_c   1.000
_cell.angle_alpha   90.00
_cell.angle_beta   90.00
_cell.angle_gamma   90.00
#
_symmetry.space_group_name_H-M   'P 1'
#
loop_
_entity.id
_entity.type
_entity.pdbx_description
1 polymer ?
#
loop_
_entity_poly.entity_id
_entity_poly.type
_entity_poly.pdbx_seq_one_letter_code
_entity_poly.pdbx_strand_id
1 'polypeptide(L)'
;FPLKGLSWLDREWSTSALAETQAGWDWFSLQLDEGSDLMFYRLREKSGSTSPQSAGIIFRGDGTLLKLASDDVILSARRWWKNPRGVRYPVVWEVTVKPLQRRFIIEASFDDQEMDLSVRYWEGAVVVNEAGARIGQGYLELTGY
;
A
#
# COMPACT_ATOMS: atom_id res chain seq x y z
N PHE A 1 8.62 28.62 -7.00
CA PHE A 1 7.52 28.20 -7.90
C PHE A 1 6.35 27.73 -7.05
N PRO A 2 5.10 28.12 -7.34
CA PRO A 2 3.92 27.60 -6.62
C PRO A 2 3.65 26.13 -7.02
N LEU A 3 3.29 25.29 -6.05
CA LEU A 3 2.95 23.87 -6.23
C LEU A 3 1.50 23.60 -5.79
N LYS A 4 0.88 22.59 -6.40
CA LYS A 4 -0.43 22.06 -6.04
C LYS A 4 -0.39 20.54 -6.06
N GLY A 5 -1.18 19.90 -5.21
CA GLY A 5 -1.25 18.45 -5.12
C GLY A 5 -2.30 18.00 -4.12
N LEU A 6 -2.51 16.69 -4.05
CA LEU A 6 -3.32 16.02 -3.04
C LEU A 6 -2.39 15.38 -2.01
N SER A 7 -2.87 15.22 -0.79
CA SER A 7 -2.15 14.58 0.31
C SER A 7 -3.10 13.70 1.11
N TRP A 8 -2.56 12.62 1.68
CA TRP A 8 -3.26 11.79 2.65
C TRP A 8 -2.72 12.09 4.05
N LEU A 9 -3.61 12.08 5.06
CA LEU A 9 -3.24 12.14 6.46
C LEU A 9 -3.83 10.94 7.16
N ASP A 10 -2.97 10.05 7.64
CA ASP A 10 -3.36 8.99 8.56
C ASP A 10 -3.08 9.39 10.01
N ARG A 11 -3.91 8.91 10.94
CA ARG A 11 -3.71 9.09 12.38
C ARG A 11 -4.05 7.78 13.09
N GLU A 12 -3.02 7.16 13.65
CA GLU A 12 -3.13 5.92 14.41
C GLU A 12 -2.63 6.12 15.85
N TRP A 13 -3.26 5.43 16.79
CA TRP A 13 -2.84 5.39 18.19
C TRP A 13 -3.04 3.96 18.73
N SER A 14 -1.98 3.39 19.29
CA SER A 14 -1.97 2.06 19.90
C SER A 14 -1.04 2.04 21.11
N THR A 15 -1.32 1.16 22.07
CA THR A 15 -0.44 0.87 23.21
C THR A 15 0.52 -0.30 22.93
N SER A 16 0.38 -0.95 21.78
CA SER A 16 1.15 -2.14 21.39
C SER A 16 1.71 -1.97 19.98
N ALA A 17 2.96 -2.38 19.79
CA ALA A 17 3.57 -2.52 18.47
C ALA A 17 3.05 -3.77 17.73
N LEU A 18 3.65 -4.08 16.57
CA LEU A 18 3.47 -5.35 15.87
C LEU A 18 3.63 -6.55 16.82
N ALA A 19 2.83 -7.60 16.60
CA ALA A 19 2.97 -8.85 17.33
C ALA A 19 4.31 -9.53 17.01
N GLU A 20 4.85 -10.33 17.93
CA GLU A 20 6.13 -11.05 17.70
C GLU A 20 6.10 -11.99 16.49
N THR A 21 4.91 -12.42 16.07
CA THR A 21 4.73 -13.28 14.89
C THR A 21 4.79 -12.50 13.57
N GLN A 22 4.69 -11.18 13.61
CA GLN A 22 4.64 -10.32 12.44
C GLN A 22 6.05 -9.91 11.99
N ALA A 23 6.29 -9.99 10.69
CA ALA A 23 7.54 -9.57 10.06
C ALA A 23 7.55 -8.06 9.78
N GLY A 24 6.40 -7.47 9.47
CA GLY A 24 6.23 -6.08 9.08
C GLY A 24 4.86 -5.86 8.44
N TRP A 25 4.68 -4.74 7.74
CA TRP A 25 3.46 -4.44 7.01
C TRP A 25 3.71 -3.95 5.58
N ASP A 26 2.70 -4.11 4.74
CA ASP A 26 2.54 -3.41 3.46
C ASP A 26 1.34 -2.48 3.63
N TRP A 27 1.51 -1.18 3.47
CA TRP A 27 0.40 -0.22 3.55
C TRP A 27 0.36 0.60 2.27
N PHE A 28 -0.84 0.89 1.78
CA PHE A 28 -1.02 1.88 0.72
C PHE A 28 -2.28 2.71 0.94
N SER A 29 -2.20 3.96 0.51
CA SER A 29 -3.36 4.83 0.29
C SER A 29 -3.33 5.36 -1.13
N LEU A 30 -4.45 5.26 -1.84
CA LEU A 30 -4.59 5.61 -3.25
C LEU A 30 -5.73 6.61 -3.40
N GLN A 31 -5.48 7.62 -4.20
CA GLN A 31 -6.45 8.58 -4.71
C GLN A 31 -6.70 8.22 -6.17
N LEU A 32 -7.89 7.69 -6.46
CA LEU A 32 -8.28 7.28 -7.81
C LEU A 32 -8.92 8.47 -8.55
N ASP A 33 -8.67 8.54 -9.86
CA ASP A 33 -9.05 9.67 -10.69
C ASP A 33 -10.58 9.83 -10.81
N GLU A 34 -11.35 8.76 -10.60
CA GLU A 34 -12.82 8.82 -10.50
C GLU A 34 -13.33 9.40 -9.17
N GLY A 35 -12.44 9.77 -8.25
CA GLY A 35 -12.77 10.42 -6.97
C GLY A 35 -12.99 9.46 -5.79
N SER A 36 -12.60 8.20 -5.92
CA SER A 36 -12.59 7.26 -4.80
C SER A 36 -11.21 7.18 -4.17
N ASP A 37 -11.15 7.08 -2.85
CA ASP A 37 -9.93 6.79 -2.12
C ASP A 37 -9.95 5.33 -1.61
N LEU A 38 -8.80 4.67 -1.65
CA LEU A 38 -8.61 3.32 -1.14
C LEU A 38 -7.42 3.30 -0.21
N MET A 39 -7.61 2.86 1.03
CA MET A 39 -6.52 2.56 1.96
C MET A 39 -6.59 1.10 2.36
N PHE A 40 -5.45 0.41 2.38
CA PHE A 40 -5.36 -0.94 2.93
C PHE A 40 -3.99 -1.17 3.55
N TYR A 41 -3.97 -1.89 4.66
CA TYR A 41 -2.75 -2.42 5.25
C TYR A 41 -2.83 -3.94 5.36
N ARG A 42 -1.72 -4.58 5.00
CA ARG A 42 -1.44 -5.98 5.22
C ARG A 42 -0.42 -6.10 6.34
N LEU A 43 -0.80 -6.75 7.43
CA LEU A 43 0.18 -7.24 8.40
C LEU A 43 0.70 -8.58 7.89
N ARG A 44 2.01 -8.69 7.69
CA ARG A 44 2.65 -9.92 7.21
C ARG A 44 3.13 -10.74 8.40
N GLU A 45 2.67 -11.97 8.49
CA GLU A 45 3.25 -12.94 9.41
C GLU A 45 4.65 -13.37 8.93
N LYS A 46 5.50 -13.84 9.84
CA LYS A 46 6.84 -14.39 9.51
C LYS A 46 6.80 -15.58 8.55
N SER A 47 5.67 -16.30 8.47
CA SER A 47 5.41 -17.33 7.46
C SER A 47 5.20 -16.77 6.05
N GLY A 48 5.03 -15.45 5.92
CA GLY A 48 4.65 -14.76 4.69
C GLY A 48 3.14 -14.65 4.47
N SER A 49 2.29 -15.25 5.32
CA SER A 49 0.84 -15.14 5.19
C SER A 49 0.33 -13.75 5.59
N THR A 50 -0.83 -13.37 5.06
CA THR A 50 -1.57 -12.19 5.50
C THR A 50 -2.27 -12.48 6.83
N SER A 51 -2.07 -11.61 7.81
CA SER A 51 -2.75 -11.68 9.10
C SER A 51 -4.24 -11.34 8.96
N PRO A 52 -5.17 -12.03 9.64
CA PRO A 52 -6.60 -11.68 9.65
C PRO A 52 -6.90 -10.27 10.17
N GLN A 53 -5.97 -9.67 10.91
CA GLN A 53 -6.03 -8.30 11.42
C GLN A 53 -5.70 -7.24 10.36
N SER A 54 -5.35 -7.65 9.13
CA SER A 54 -5.21 -6.76 7.98
C SER A 54 -6.56 -6.20 7.57
N ALA A 55 -6.62 -4.91 7.24
CA ALA A 55 -7.87 -4.25 6.92
C ALA A 55 -7.66 -3.04 6.02
N GLY A 56 -8.76 -2.50 5.52
CA GLY A 56 -8.76 -1.28 4.75
C GLY A 56 -10.14 -0.66 4.64
N ILE A 57 -10.21 0.43 3.89
CA ILE A 57 -11.43 1.14 3.56
C ILE A 57 -11.40 1.62 2.11
N ILE A 58 -12.58 1.66 1.50
CA ILE A 58 -12.83 2.43 0.28
C ILE A 58 -13.76 3.57 0.65
N PHE A 59 -13.37 4.78 0.33
CA PHE A 59 -14.23 5.94 0.39
C PHE A 59 -14.58 6.36 -1.03
N ARG A 60 -15.86 6.27 -1.40
CA ARG A 60 -16.32 6.62 -2.75
C ARG A 60 -16.63 8.11 -2.84
N GLY A 61 -16.58 8.66 -4.05
CA GLY A 61 -16.91 10.06 -4.31
C GLY A 61 -18.36 10.45 -3.97
N ASP A 62 -19.26 9.47 -3.80
CA ASP A 62 -20.63 9.68 -3.33
C ASP A 62 -20.76 9.72 -1.79
N GLY A 63 -19.64 9.64 -1.06
CA GLY A 63 -19.57 9.61 0.39
C GLY A 63 -19.75 8.23 1.03
N THR A 64 -19.95 7.18 0.22
CA THR A 64 -20.09 5.80 0.72
C THR A 64 -18.76 5.26 1.20
N LEU A 65 -18.73 4.75 2.44
CA LEU A 65 -17.60 4.03 3.01
C LEU A 65 -17.85 2.52 2.97
N LEU A 66 -16.90 1.77 2.44
CA LEU A 66 -16.88 0.32 2.48
C LEU A 66 -15.65 -0.14 3.27
N LYS A 67 -15.86 -1.01 4.27
CA LYS A 67 -14.76 -1.65 5.00
C LYS A 67 -14.27 -2.85 4.21
N LEU A 68 -12.96 -3.08 4.25
CA LEU A 68 -12.28 -4.22 3.65
C LEU A 68 -11.68 -5.09 4.76
N ALA A 69 -11.96 -6.38 4.71
CA ALA A 69 -11.27 -7.39 5.52
C ALA A 69 -10.00 -7.89 4.80
N SER A 70 -9.17 -8.65 5.50
CA SER A 70 -7.94 -9.24 4.96
C SER A 70 -8.15 -9.99 3.64
N ASP A 71 -9.26 -10.71 3.54
CA ASP A 71 -9.53 -11.61 2.41
C ASP A 71 -10.19 -10.87 1.24
N ASP A 72 -10.59 -9.61 1.39
CA ASP A 72 -11.15 -8.80 0.32
C ASP A 72 -10.09 -8.29 -0.65
N VAL A 73 -8.82 -8.24 -0.20
CA VAL A 73 -7.70 -7.71 -0.97
C VAL A 73 -6.65 -8.79 -1.18
N ILE A 74 -6.36 -9.09 -2.44
CA ILE A 74 -5.29 -10.02 -2.82
C ILE A 74 -4.12 -9.19 -3.37
N LEU A 75 -2.95 -9.35 -2.75
CA LEU A 75 -1.72 -8.67 -3.12
C LEU A 75 -0.73 -9.68 -3.74
N SER A 76 -0.22 -9.37 -4.92
CA SER A 76 0.80 -10.17 -5.61
C SER A 76 1.95 -9.30 -6.08
N ALA A 77 3.14 -9.47 -5.49
CA ALA A 77 4.34 -8.75 -5.91
C ALA A 77 4.74 -9.17 -7.34
N ARG A 78 4.93 -8.20 -8.23
CA ARG A 78 5.26 -8.40 -9.66
C ARG A 78 6.71 -8.04 -9.97
N ARG A 79 7.25 -7.03 -9.30
CA ARG A 79 8.64 -6.59 -9.44
C ARG A 79 9.22 -6.22 -8.09
N TRP A 80 10.48 -6.59 -7.91
CA TRP A 80 11.26 -6.28 -6.72
C TRP A 80 12.41 -5.36 -7.11
N TRP A 81 12.59 -4.31 -6.32
CA TRP A 81 13.81 -3.53 -6.33
C TRP A 81 14.74 -4.05 -5.22
N LYS A 82 16.04 -3.94 -5.43
CA LYS A 82 17.06 -4.33 -4.45
C LYS A 82 17.95 -3.13 -4.18
N ASN A 83 18.06 -2.72 -2.94
CA ASN A 83 18.95 -1.62 -2.56
C ASN A 83 20.43 -2.05 -2.67
N PRO A 84 21.40 -1.10 -2.59
CA PRO A 84 22.82 -1.41 -2.64
C PRO A 84 23.32 -2.36 -1.54
N ARG A 85 22.56 -2.50 -0.44
CA ARG A 85 22.86 -3.39 0.70
C ARG A 85 22.28 -4.80 0.56
N GLY A 86 21.52 -5.07 -0.51
CA GLY A 86 20.96 -6.38 -0.81
C GLY A 86 19.53 -6.63 -0.28
N VAL A 87 18.92 -5.67 0.40
CA VAL A 87 17.52 -5.73 0.86
C VAL A 87 16.58 -5.59 -0.33
N ARG A 88 15.48 -6.35 -0.35
CA ARG A 88 14.54 -6.41 -1.48
C ARG A 88 13.17 -5.88 -1.10
N TYR A 89 12.66 -4.94 -1.89
CA TYR A 89 11.33 -4.34 -1.72
C TYR A 89 10.44 -4.64 -2.92
N PRO A 90 9.19 -5.10 -2.73
CA PRO A 90 8.23 -5.22 -3.80
C PRO A 90 7.71 -3.83 -4.19
N VAL A 91 8.23 -3.28 -5.28
CA VAL A 91 7.91 -1.92 -5.74
C VAL A 91 6.84 -1.89 -6.83
N VAL A 92 6.40 -3.07 -7.29
CA VAL A 92 5.24 -3.23 -8.18
C VAL A 92 4.35 -4.35 -7.67
N TRP A 93 3.08 -4.04 -7.46
CA TRP A 93 2.06 -4.94 -6.94
C TRP A 93 0.89 -5.06 -7.91
N GLU A 94 0.44 -6.29 -8.17
CA GLU A 94 -0.89 -6.53 -8.69
C GLU A 94 -1.85 -6.66 -7.51
N VAL A 95 -2.90 -5.84 -7.50
CA VAL A 95 -3.88 -5.74 -6.43
C VAL A 95 -5.24 -6.09 -6.98
N THR A 96 -5.92 -7.06 -6.35
CA THR A 96 -7.33 -7.37 -6.62
C THR A 96 -8.17 -6.99 -5.41
N VAL A 97 -9.18 -6.16 -5.63
CA VAL A 97 -10.12 -5.73 -4.58
C VAL A 97 -11.49 -6.35 -4.90
N LYS A 98 -11.84 -7.44 -4.20
CA LYS A 98 -13.02 -8.25 -4.51
C LYS A 98 -14.33 -7.46 -4.45
N PRO A 99 -14.59 -6.61 -3.44
CA PRO A 99 -15.84 -5.83 -3.39
C PRO A 99 -16.00 -4.81 -4.52
N LEU A 100 -14.91 -4.42 -5.17
CA LEU A 100 -14.93 -3.55 -6.35
C LEU A 100 -14.94 -4.35 -7.66
N GLN A 101 -14.64 -5.65 -7.62
CA GLN A 101 -14.38 -6.49 -8.80
C GLN A 101 -13.31 -5.89 -9.71
N ARG A 102 -12.32 -5.22 -9.11
CA ARG A 102 -11.25 -4.53 -9.83
C ARG A 102 -9.90 -5.18 -9.59
N ARG A 103 -9.04 -5.04 -10.59
CA ARG A 103 -7.66 -5.48 -10.54
C ARG A 103 -6.78 -4.44 -11.24
N PHE A 104 -5.83 -3.90 -10.50
CA PHE A 104 -4.93 -2.85 -10.98
C PHE A 104 -3.49 -3.11 -10.49
N ILE A 105 -2.56 -2.36 -11.07
CA ILE A 105 -1.15 -2.35 -10.71
C ILE A 105 -0.87 -1.09 -9.89
N ILE A 106 -0.28 -1.27 -8.70
CA ILE A 106 0.38 -0.20 -7.96
C ILE A 106 1.86 -0.27 -8.29
N GLU A 107 2.43 0.82 -8.79
CA GLU A 107 3.84 0.88 -9.20
C GLU A 107 4.52 2.11 -8.61
N ALA A 108 5.71 1.91 -8.04
CA ALA A 108 6.57 2.98 -7.59
C ALA A 108 6.91 3.95 -8.73
N SER A 109 6.78 5.25 -8.47
CA SER A 109 7.11 6.30 -9.44
C SER A 109 8.59 6.27 -9.81
N PHE A 110 9.43 5.84 -8.88
CA PHE A 110 10.82 5.43 -9.06
C PHE A 110 11.22 4.48 -7.92
N ASP A 111 12.28 3.70 -8.13
CA ASP A 111 12.59 2.56 -7.28
C ASP A 111 13.20 2.92 -5.90
N ASP A 112 14.14 3.85 -5.89
CA ASP A 112 14.96 4.17 -4.71
C ASP A 112 14.27 5.20 -3.81
N GLN A 113 13.30 4.71 -3.03
CA GLN A 113 12.53 5.47 -2.04
C GLN A 113 12.70 4.88 -0.63
N GLU A 114 13.85 4.23 -0.36
CA GLU A 114 14.18 3.70 0.96
C GLU A 114 14.56 4.83 1.94
N MET A 115 13.98 4.82 3.13
CA MET A 115 14.36 5.68 4.25
C MET A 115 15.16 4.87 5.27
N ASP A 116 16.45 5.19 5.39
CA ASP A 116 17.37 4.56 6.33
C ASP A 116 17.36 5.31 7.68
N LEU A 117 16.25 5.17 8.40
CA LEU A 117 16.07 5.69 9.76
C LEU A 117 16.31 4.60 10.82
N SER A 118 16.01 4.89 12.10
CA SER A 118 16.13 3.92 13.20
C SER A 118 15.30 2.64 12.99
N VAL A 119 14.17 2.78 12.30
CA VAL A 119 13.44 1.69 11.67
C VAL A 119 13.53 1.93 10.16
N ARG A 120 13.83 0.88 9.41
CA ARG A 120 13.99 0.95 7.96
C ARG A 120 12.64 0.83 7.28
N TYR A 121 12.34 1.78 6.41
CA TYR A 121 11.13 1.82 5.61
C TYR A 121 11.48 1.95 4.13
N TRP A 122 10.60 1.45 3.28
CA TRP A 122 10.49 1.95 1.92
C TRP A 122 9.21 2.79 1.85
N GLU A 123 9.33 4.05 1.48
CA GLU A 123 8.29 5.07 1.62
C GLU A 123 8.19 5.84 0.30
N GLY A 124 7.27 5.42 -0.55
CA GLY A 124 7.31 5.85 -1.93
C GLY A 124 5.99 6.27 -2.55
N ALA A 125 6.08 7.34 -3.35
CA ALA A 125 5.01 7.76 -4.23
C ALA A 125 4.78 6.70 -5.30
N VAL A 126 3.51 6.34 -5.51
CA VAL A 126 3.10 5.32 -6.48
C VAL A 126 2.08 5.88 -7.48
N VAL A 127 2.05 5.26 -8.66
CA VAL A 127 0.98 5.43 -9.65
C VAL A 127 0.12 4.17 -9.69
N VAL A 128 -1.15 4.34 -10.02
CA VAL A 128 -2.10 3.23 -10.16
C VAL A 128 -2.47 3.07 -11.61
N ASN A 129 -2.29 1.87 -12.17
CA ASN A 129 -2.58 1.56 -13.56
C ASN A 129 -3.59 0.41 -13.67
N GLU A 130 -4.63 0.57 -14.49
CA GLU A 130 -5.61 -0.47 -14.80
C GLU A 130 -5.76 -0.57 -16.32
N ALA A 131 -5.68 -1.80 -16.85
CA ALA A 131 -5.74 -2.06 -18.29
C ALA A 131 -4.78 -1.21 -19.16
N GLY A 132 -3.61 -0.85 -18.61
CA GLY A 132 -2.60 -0.06 -19.31
C GLY A 132 -2.81 1.46 -19.27
N ALA A 133 -3.85 1.95 -18.60
CA ALA A 133 -4.10 3.37 -18.36
C ALA A 133 -3.85 3.72 -16.90
N ARG A 134 -3.32 4.93 -16.65
CA ARG A 134 -3.25 5.48 -15.29
C ARG A 134 -4.65 5.86 -14.83
N ILE A 135 -4.98 5.44 -13.61
CA ILE A 135 -6.27 5.67 -12.95
C ILE A 135 -6.13 6.33 -11.57
N GLY A 136 -4.92 6.71 -11.17
CA GLY A 136 -4.69 7.34 -9.88
C GLY A 136 -3.23 7.42 -9.47
N GLN A 137 -3.05 7.75 -8.20
CA GLN A 137 -1.77 7.89 -7.53
C GLN A 137 -1.92 7.63 -6.04
N GLY A 138 -0.80 7.54 -5.33
CA GLY A 138 -0.86 7.37 -3.90
C GLY A 138 0.51 7.21 -3.27
N TYR A 139 0.50 6.51 -2.15
CA TYR A 139 1.69 6.21 -1.38
C TYR A 139 1.70 4.74 -0.99
N LEU A 140 2.90 4.15 -0.94
CA LEU A 140 3.15 2.78 -0.51
C LEU A 140 4.25 2.80 0.54
N GLU A 141 3.96 2.19 1.68
CA GLU A 141 4.87 2.00 2.80
C GLU A 141 5.15 0.51 2.98
N LEU A 142 6.42 0.15 3.12
CA LEU A 142 6.87 -1.23 3.29
C LEU A 142 7.87 -1.31 4.45
N THR A 143 7.59 -2.19 5.42
CA THR A 143 8.46 -2.42 6.58
C THR A 143 8.77 -3.89 6.73
N GLY A 144 9.89 -4.26 7.37
CA GLY A 144 10.17 -5.67 7.67
C GLY A 144 10.56 -6.51 6.44
N TYR A 145 11.39 -5.93 5.58
CA TYR A 145 11.99 -6.54 4.39
C TYR A 145 13.52 -6.64 4.51
#